data_AF-A0A8R1EE92-F1
#
_entry.id   AF-A0A8R1EE92-F1
#
_cell.length_a   1.000
_cell.length_b   1.000
_cell.length_c   1.000
_cell.angle_alpha   90.00
_cell.angle_beta   90.00
_cell.angle_gamma   90.00
#
_symmetry.space_group_name_H-M   'P 1'
#
loop_
_entity.id
_entity.type
_entity.pdbx_description
1 polymer ?
#
loop_
_entity_poly.entity_id
_entity_poly.type
_entity_poly.pdbx_seq_one_letter_code
_entity_poly.pdbx_strand_id
1 'polypeptide(L)' 'MISRYVKKSRSAIHSYLNNPLYYGKKKSTGIPRKVTSRDERNIIRVVSNSPKSLNDVRAELNLSV' A
#
# COMPACT_ATOMS: atom_id res chain seq x y z
N MET A 1 31.08 7.75 -22.21
CA MET A 1 30.01 8.30 -21.35
C MET A 1 29.80 7.35 -20.17
N ILE A 2 29.72 7.87 -18.94
CA ILE A 2 29.72 7.08 -17.67
C ILE A 2 28.65 5.96 -17.62
N SER A 3 27.54 6.13 -18.33
CA SER A 3 26.47 5.13 -18.48
C SER A 3 26.92 3.78 -19.03
N ARG A 4 27.94 3.76 -19.92
CA ARG A 4 28.48 2.51 -20.48
C ARG A 4 29.32 1.73 -19.46
N TYR A 5 30.03 2.44 -18.58
CA TYR A 5 30.83 1.84 -17.51
C TYR A 5 29.95 1.29 -16.38
N VAL A 6 28.90 2.05 -16.01
CA VAL A 6 28.01 1.71 -14.89
C VAL A 6 26.82 0.83 -15.32
N LYS A 7 26.63 0.61 -16.63
CA LYS A 7 25.51 -0.17 -17.21
C LYS A 7 24.13 0.29 -16.71
N LYS A 8 23.94 1.60 -16.58
CA LYS A 8 22.68 2.24 -16.14
C LYS A 8 22.24 3.30 -17.14
N SER A 9 20.94 3.57 -17.18
CA SER A 9 20.40 4.64 -18.02
C SER A 9 20.93 5.99 -17.56
N ARG A 10 21.01 6.94 -18.50
CA ARG A 10 21.42 8.33 -18.19
C ARG A 10 20.49 8.96 -17.15
N SER A 11 19.19 8.67 -17.22
CA SER A 11 18.19 9.16 -16.27
C SER A 11 18.40 8.63 -14.84
N ALA A 12 18.75 7.35 -14.68
CA ALA A 12 19.06 6.77 -13.38
C ALA A 12 20.32 7.40 -12.77
N ILE A 13 21.35 7.62 -13.59
CA ILE A 13 22.60 8.25 -13.18
C ILE A 13 22.36 9.70 -12.77
N HIS A 14 21.61 10.47 -13.57
CA HIS A 14 21.24 11.85 -13.22
C HIS A 14 20.42 11.91 -11.93
N SER A 15 19.44 11.01 -11.76
CA SER A 15 18.62 10.93 -10.54
C SER A 15 19.46 10.61 -9.31
N TYR A 16 20.45 9.72 -9.44
CA TYR A 16 21.40 9.40 -8.38
C TYR A 16 22.29 10.60 -8.05
N LEU A 17 22.86 11.28 -9.06
CA LEU A 17 23.74 12.43 -8.83
C LEU A 17 23.03 13.63 -8.20
N ASN A 18 21.76 13.86 -8.55
CA ASN A 18 20.97 14.96 -7.99
C ASN A 18 20.63 14.74 -6.51
N ASN A 19 20.44 13.49 -6.08
CA ASN A 19 20.17 13.18 -4.68
C ASN A 19 20.66 11.79 -4.29
N PRO A 20 21.98 11.61 -4.09
CA PRO A 20 22.57 10.31 -3.84
C PRO A 20 22.17 9.74 -2.48
N LEU A 21 21.96 10.61 -1.48
CA LEU A 21 21.59 10.20 -0.13
C LEU A 21 20.20 9.56 -0.04
N TYR A 22 19.28 9.93 -0.93
CA TYR A 22 17.90 9.42 -0.91
C TYR A 22 17.55 8.49 -2.09
N TYR A 23 18.49 8.25 -3.01
CA TYR A 23 18.28 7.36 -4.14
C TYR A 23 17.86 5.95 -3.67
N GLY A 24 16.76 5.45 -4.20
CA GLY A 24 16.24 4.11 -3.89
C GLY A 24 15.65 3.93 -2.47
N LYS A 25 15.67 4.96 -1.62
CA LYS A 25 15.09 4.89 -0.26
C LYS A 25 13.57 5.05 -0.24
N LYS A 26 13.00 5.78 -1.21
CA LYS A 26 11.55 5.93 -1.33
C LYS A 26 10.92 4.62 -1.80
N LYS A 27 10.22 3.93 -0.90
CA LYS A 27 9.38 2.78 -1.25
C LYS A 27 7.96 3.24 -1.60
N SER A 28 7.35 2.56 -2.57
CA SER A 28 5.91 2.70 -2.79
C SER A 28 5.18 1.97 -1.67
N THR A 29 4.15 2.60 -1.12
CA THR A 29 3.30 2.04 -0.07
C THR A 29 2.32 0.98 -0.59
N GLY A 30 2.27 0.76 -1.92
CA GLY A 30 1.35 -0.19 -2.54
C GLY A 30 -0.07 0.37 -2.70
N ILE A 31 -1.02 -0.52 -2.96
CA ILE A 31 -2.44 -0.18 -3.18
C ILE A 31 -3.08 0.18 -1.82
N PRO A 32 -3.87 1.28 -1.74
CA PRO A 32 -4.62 1.62 -0.54
C PRO A 32 -5.59 0.52 -0.11
N ARG A 33 -5.82 0.41 1.21
CA ARG A 33 -6.82 -0.51 1.76
C ARG A 33 -8.24 -0.06 1.37
N LYS A 34 -9.11 -1.02 1.09
CA LYS A 34 -10.54 -0.77 0.78
C LYS A 34 -11.38 -0.43 2.01
N VAL A 35 -10.93 -0.88 3.18
CA VAL A 35 -11.60 -0.69 4.47
C VAL A 35 -10.71 0.11 5.40
N THR A 36 -11.32 0.91 6.27
CA THR A 36 -10.56 1.63 7.29
C THR A 36 -10.17 0.69 8.42
N SER A 37 -9.15 1.06 9.21
CA SER A 37 -8.79 0.27 10.40
C SER A 37 -9.91 0.22 11.46
N ARG A 38 -10.88 1.15 11.42
CA ARG A 38 -12.07 1.09 12.28
C ARG A 38 -13.03 0.00 11.80
N ASP A 39 -13.25 -0.06 10.49
CA ASP A 39 -14.13 -1.07 9.90
C ASP A 39 -13.56 -2.47 10.11
N GLU A 40 -12.25 -2.65 9.94
CA GLU A 40 -11.57 -3.92 10.24
C GLU A 40 -11.86 -4.39 11.69
N ARG A 41 -11.74 -3.50 12.68
CA ARG A 41 -12.04 -3.83 14.09
C ARG A 41 -13.51 -4.17 14.31
N ASN A 42 -14.41 -3.45 13.65
CA ASN A 42 -15.84 -3.71 13.76
C ASN A 42 -16.23 -5.04 13.12
N ILE A 43 -15.66 -5.38 11.96
CA ILE A 43 -15.86 -6.68 11.29
C ILE A 43 -15.41 -7.80 12.25
N ILE A 44 -14.20 -7.70 12.81
CA ILE A 44 -13.66 -8.70 13.74
C ILE A 44 -14.60 -8.87 14.94
N ARG A 45 -15.06 -7.76 15.55
CA ARG A 45 -15.96 -7.79 16.70
C ARG A 45 -17.30 -8.45 16.38
N VAL A 46 -17.93 -8.11 15.25
CA VAL A 46 -19.24 -8.66 14.86
C VAL A 46 -19.14 -10.15 14.58
N VAL A 47 -18.13 -10.56 13.80
CA VAL A 47 -17.91 -11.97 13.44
C VAL A 47 -17.52 -12.81 14.66
N SER A 48 -16.74 -12.25 15.60
CA SER A 48 -16.33 -12.97 16.81
C SER A 48 -17.49 -13.20 17.79
N ASN A 49 -18.52 -12.34 17.78
CA ASN A 49 -19.64 -12.42 18.73
C ASN A 49 -20.83 -13.23 18.19
N SER A 50 -20.90 -13.49 16.90
CA SER A 50 -22.05 -14.16 16.28
C SER A 50 -21.68 -14.77 14.92
N PRO A 51 -22.20 -15.98 14.60
CA PRO A 51 -22.07 -16.55 13.27
C PRO A 51 -23.02 -15.82 12.29
N LYS A 52 -22.55 -14.70 11.72
CA LYS A 52 -23.27 -13.95 10.68
C LYS A 52 -22.66 -14.21 9.31
N SER A 53 -23.48 -14.14 8.25
CA SER A 53 -22.94 -14.19 6.89
C SER A 53 -22.15 -12.91 6.58
N LEU A 54 -21.23 -12.98 5.61
CA LEU A 54 -20.47 -11.80 5.20
C LEU A 54 -21.38 -10.68 4.66
N ASN A 55 -22.50 -11.03 4.02
CA ASN A 55 -23.47 -10.05 3.52
C ASN A 55 -24.19 -9.34 4.67
N ASP A 56 -24.53 -10.07 5.74
CA ASP A 56 -25.16 -9.48 6.92
C ASP A 56 -24.20 -8.52 7.62
N VAL A 57 -22.93 -8.90 7.77
CA VAL A 57 -21.89 -8.03 8.34
C VAL A 57 -21.67 -6.80 7.46
N ARG A 58 -21.69 -6.96 6.13
CA ARG A 58 -21.56 -5.84 5.19
C ARG A 58 -22.72 -4.85 5.34
N ALA A 59 -23.95 -5.35 5.41
CA ALA A 59 -25.15 -4.55 5.58
C ALA A 59 -25.20 -3.86 6.95
N GLU A 60 -24.94 -4.60 8.04
CA GLU A 60 -24.93 -4.08 9.40
C GLU A 60 -23.88 -2.99 9.61
N LEU A 61 -22.70 -3.15 9.02
CA LEU A 61 -21.61 -2.18 9.11
C LEU A 61 -21.64 -1.13 8.00
N ASN A 62 -22.63 -1.18 7.10
CA ASN A 62 -22.79 -0.26 5.97
C ASN A 62 -21.49 -0.09 5.15
N LEU A 63 -20.78 -1.18 4.91
CA LEU A 63 -19.50 -1.14 4.18
C LEU A 63 -19.75 -1.00 2.68
N SER A 64 -19.10 -0.04 2.03
CA SER A 64 -19.23 0.19 0.58
C SER A 64 -18.33 -0.70 -0.29
N VAL A 65 -17.93 -1.87 0.22
CA VAL A 65 -16.93 -2.77 -0.40
C VAL A 65 -17.55 -3.92 -1.19
#